data_AF-A0A9E4I3M2-F1
#
_entry.id   AF-A0A9E4I3M2-F1
#
_cell.length_a   1.000
_cell.length_b   1.000
_cell.length_c   1.000
_cell.angle_alpha   90.00
_cell.angle_beta   90.00
_cell.angle_gamma   90.00
#
_symmetry.space_group_name_H-M   'P 1'
#
loop_
_entity.id
_entity.type
_entity.pdbx_description
1 polymer ?
#
loop_
_entity_poly.entity_id
_entity_poly.type
_entity_poly.pdbx_seq_one_letter_code
_entity_poly.pdbx_strand_id
1 'polypeptide(L)'
;MGTGVRPAPNRLVRAARGFLEGIIEAWANLRTEFAMAVASRRDGVSPPTDWLGLPLVEDGAKGVTFIDATVRSNAAKGAWVKL
;
A
#
# COMPACT_ATOMS: atom_id res chain seq x y z
N MET A 1 18.72 4.39 6.67
CA MET A 1 18.20 3.30 7.53
C MET A 1 16.92 3.81 8.16
N GLY A 2 15.78 3.69 7.45
CA GLY A 2 14.46 4.07 7.95
C GLY A 2 13.75 2.85 8.50
N THR A 3 13.42 2.89 9.79
CA THR A 3 12.75 1.84 10.56
C THR A 3 11.31 1.65 10.09
N GLY A 4 11.03 0.61 9.31
CA GLY A 4 9.66 0.24 8.91
C GLY A 4 9.45 -0.08 7.42
N VAL A 5 10.46 0.15 6.58
CA VAL A 5 10.37 -0.17 5.15
C VAL A 5 10.62 -1.67 4.97
N ARG A 6 9.57 -2.44 4.63
CA ARG A 6 9.74 -3.80 4.09
C ARG A 6 10.69 -3.71 2.89
N PRO A 7 11.63 -4.65 2.71
CA PRO A 7 12.56 -4.59 1.58
C PRO A 7 11.76 -4.43 0.28
N ALA A 8 11.93 -3.28 -0.37
CA ALA A 8 11.26 -3.03 -1.64
C ALA A 8 11.77 -4.07 -2.65
N PRO A 9 10.89 -4.69 -3.45
CA PRO A 9 11.31 -5.51 -4.57
C PRO A 9 12.34 -4.74 -5.40
N ASN A 10 13.45 -5.39 -5.79
CA ASN A 10 14.54 -4.72 -6.52
C ASN A 10 14.06 -4.02 -7.80
N ARG A 11 12.92 -4.44 -8.37
CA ARG A 11 12.25 -3.82 -9.54
C ARG A 11 11.63 -2.44 -9.26
N LEU A 12 11.43 -2.07 -8.01
CA LEU A 12 10.85 -0.79 -7.58
C LEU A 12 11.92 0.24 -7.16
N VAL A 13 13.18 -0.20 -7.03
CA VAL A 13 14.32 0.67 -6.74
C VAL A 13 14.79 1.28 -8.05
N ARG A 14 14.81 2.61 -8.12
CA ARG A 14 15.20 3.40 -9.30
C ARG A 14 16.51 4.15 -9.07
N ALA A 15 16.86 4.42 -7.83
CA ALA A 15 18.08 5.12 -7.46
C ALA A 15 19.28 4.17 -7.32
N ALA A 16 20.45 4.63 -7.76
CA ALA A 16 21.71 3.96 -7.42
C ALA A 16 21.93 4.02 -5.90
N ARG A 17 22.65 3.03 -5.36
CA ARG A 17 22.98 3.00 -3.93
C ARG A 17 23.68 4.29 -3.52
N GLY A 18 23.10 5.00 -2.56
CA GLY A 18 23.61 6.29 -2.07
C GLY A 18 22.76 7.49 -2.45
N PHE A 19 21.84 7.35 -3.41
CA PHE A 19 20.83 8.37 -3.71
C PHE A 19 19.51 8.02 -2.98
N LEU A 20 18.96 8.99 -2.25
CA LEU A 20 17.77 8.79 -1.44
C LEU A 20 16.52 8.76 -2.31
N GLU A 21 15.73 7.69 -2.19
CA GLU A 21 14.35 7.67 -2.64
C GLU A 21 13.44 8.15 -1.51
N GLY A 22 12.36 8.83 -1.88
CA GLY A 22 11.40 9.39 -0.94
C GLY A 22 9.96 9.19 -1.40
N ILE A 23 9.12 10.15 -1.03
CA ILE A 23 7.68 10.05 -1.21
C ILE A 23 7.29 10.05 -2.69
N ILE A 24 8.03 10.74 -3.56
CA ILE A 24 7.73 10.84 -4.99
C ILE A 24 7.95 9.47 -5.66
N GLU A 25 9.05 8.81 -5.36
CA GLU A 25 9.38 7.47 -5.85
C GLU A 25 8.37 6.44 -5.34
N ALA A 26 7.99 6.52 -4.07
CA ALA A 26 6.94 5.66 -3.51
C ALA A 26 5.60 5.82 -4.25
N TRP A 27 5.18 7.06 -4.53
CA TRP A 27 3.97 7.33 -5.29
C TRP A 27 4.09 6.90 -6.76
N ALA A 28 5.26 7.06 -7.38
CA ALA A 28 5.50 6.59 -8.75
C ALA A 28 5.41 5.06 -8.83
N ASN A 29 5.94 4.36 -7.84
CA ASN A 29 5.85 2.91 -7.73
C ASN A 29 4.39 2.47 -7.56
N LEU A 30 3.63 3.07 -6.65
CA LEU A 30 2.20 2.77 -6.47
C LEU A 30 1.39 2.96 -7.77
N ARG A 31 1.62 4.07 -8.49
CA ARG A 31 0.94 4.32 -9.77
C ARG A 31 1.34 3.31 -10.85
N THR A 32 2.60 2.89 -10.85
CA THR A 32 3.10 1.87 -11.79
C THR A 32 2.41 0.53 -11.54
N GLU A 33 2.29 0.10 -10.28
CA GLU A 33 1.56 -1.12 -9.92
C GLU A 33 0.10 -1.07 -10.39
N PHE A 34 -0.57 0.06 -10.18
CA PHE A 34 -1.95 0.24 -10.60
C PHE A 34 -2.10 0.19 -12.12
N ALA A 35 -1.23 0.88 -12.86
CA ALA A 35 -1.23 0.86 -14.32
C ALA A 35 -1.00 -0.55 -14.88
N MET A 36 -0.07 -1.31 -14.29
CA MET A 36 0.18 -2.70 -14.68
C MET A 36 -1.03 -3.60 -14.40
N ALA A 37 -1.71 -3.41 -13.26
CA ALA A 37 -2.93 -4.16 -12.95
C ALA A 37 -4.04 -3.90 -13.98
N VAL A 38 -4.25 -2.65 -14.38
CA VAL A 38 -5.24 -2.27 -15.39
C VAL A 38 -4.87 -2.81 -16.77
N ALA A 39 -3.61 -2.66 -17.19
CA ALA A 39 -3.13 -3.16 -18.48
C ALA A 39 -3.28 -4.68 -18.58
N SER A 40 -2.84 -5.41 -17.55
CA SER A 40 -2.95 -6.88 -17.52
C SER A 40 -4.39 -7.35 -17.62
N ARG A 41 -5.33 -6.68 -16.92
CA ARG A 41 -6.77 -6.97 -17.05
C ARG A 41 -7.30 -6.68 -18.44
N ARG A 42 -6.90 -5.57 -19.07
CA ARG A 42 -7.34 -5.20 -20.41
C ARG A 42 -6.85 -6.18 -21.47
N ASP A 43 -5.63 -6.66 -21.30
CA ASP A 43 -4.97 -7.56 -22.26
C ASP A 43 -5.26 -9.04 -21.97
N GLY A 44 -6.09 -9.35 -20.96
CA GLY A 44 -6.46 -10.72 -20.59
C GLY A 44 -5.34 -11.54 -19.95
N VAL A 45 -4.26 -10.89 -19.50
CA VAL A 45 -3.10 -11.52 -18.87
C VAL A 45 -3.29 -11.50 -17.37
N SER A 46 -3.17 -12.66 -16.71
CA SER A 46 -3.07 -12.72 -15.26
C SER A 46 -1.61 -12.60 -14.84
N PRO A 47 -1.22 -11.54 -14.11
CA PRO A 47 0.13 -11.43 -13.56
C PRO A 47 0.35 -12.56 -12.53
N PRO A 48 1.61 -12.99 -12.33
CA PRO A 48 1.93 -14.00 -11.33
C PRO A 48 1.45 -13.61 -9.92
N THR A 49 1.14 -14.61 -9.10
CA THR A 49 0.78 -14.41 -7.69
C THR A 49 1.84 -13.58 -6.98
N ASP A 50 1.41 -12.61 -6.17
CA ASP A 50 2.26 -11.67 -5.41
C ASP A 50 3.16 -10.76 -6.26
N TRP A 51 2.97 -10.73 -7.58
CA TRP A 51 3.75 -9.83 -8.44
C TRP A 51 3.32 -8.38 -8.27
N LEU A 52 2.02 -8.13 -8.10
CA LEU A 52 1.46 -6.79 -7.91
C LEU A 52 1.37 -6.43 -6.43
N GLY A 53 1.97 -5.30 -6.06
CA GLY A 53 2.01 -4.78 -4.69
C GLY A 53 1.03 -3.62 -4.42
N LEU A 54 -0.15 -3.62 -5.05
CA LEU A 54 -1.15 -2.57 -4.85
C LEU A 54 -2.12 -2.91 -3.70
N PRO A 55 -2.61 -1.90 -2.94
CA PRO A 55 -3.67 -2.10 -1.98
C PRO A 55 -4.97 -2.51 -2.70
N LEU A 56 -5.74 -3.38 -2.05
CA LEU A 56 -7.03 -3.83 -2.55
C LEU A 56 -8.18 -3.12 -1.84
N VAL A 57 -9.41 -3.39 -2.29
CA VAL A 57 -10.63 -2.80 -1.72
C VAL A 57 -10.77 -3.19 -0.24
N GLU A 58 -10.37 -4.40 0.12
CA GLU A 58 -10.39 -4.93 1.48
C GLU A 58 -9.48 -4.13 2.40
N ASP A 59 -8.33 -3.65 1.91
CA ASP A 59 -7.42 -2.81 2.68
C ASP A 59 -8.04 -1.42 2.94
N GLY A 60 -8.77 -0.89 1.96
CA GLY A 60 -9.60 0.31 2.13
C GLY A 60 -10.70 0.12 3.17
N ALA A 61 -11.42 -1.01 3.11
CA ALA A 61 -12.48 -1.35 4.06
C ALA A 61 -11.97 -1.48 5.51
N LYS A 62 -10.78 -2.11 5.69
CA LYS A 62 -10.10 -2.15 6.99
C LYS A 62 -9.76 -0.76 7.50
N GLY A 63 -9.32 0.14 6.63
CA GLY A 63 -9.06 1.54 6.97
C GLY A 63 -10.30 2.27 7.48
N VAL A 64 -11.44 2.11 6.78
CA VAL A 64 -12.72 2.69 7.22
C VAL A 64 -13.17 2.12 8.56
N THR A 65 -13.04 0.79 8.73
CA THR A 65 -13.36 0.10 9.99
C THR A 65 -12.52 0.62 11.15
N PHE A 66 -11.24 0.90 10.89
CA PHE A 66 -10.34 1.50 11.88
C PHE A 66 -10.74 2.93 12.28
N ILE A 67 -11.15 3.74 11.31
CA ILE A 67 -11.64 5.11 11.58
C ILE A 67 -12.89 5.04 12.44
N ASP A 68 -13.85 4.17 12.12
CA ASP A 68 -15.05 3.95 12.92
C ASP A 68 -14.73 3.52 14.36
N ALA A 69 -13.82 2.56 14.53
CA ALA A 69 -13.35 2.13 15.85
C ALA A 69 -12.73 3.29 16.64
N THR A 70 -11.96 4.16 15.99
CA THR A 70 -11.36 5.35 16.65
C THR A 70 -12.46 6.30 17.15
N VAL A 71 -13.51 6.53 16.36
CA VAL A 71 -14.65 7.36 16.75
C VAL A 71 -15.43 6.74 17.91
N ARG A 72 -15.70 5.43 17.87
CA ARG A 72 -16.36 4.70 18.98
C ARG A 72 -15.55 4.73 20.27
N SER A 73 -14.23 4.58 20.18
CA SER A 73 -13.33 4.68 21.34
C SER A 73 -13.40 6.07 21.97
N ASN A 74 -13.35 7.13 21.14
CA ASN A 74 -13.48 8.51 21.62
C ASN A 74 -14.82 8.75 22.34
N ALA A 75 -15.94 8.27 21.78
CA ALA A 75 -17.25 8.34 22.42
C ALA A 75 -17.30 7.56 23.76
N ALA A 76 -16.53 6.48 23.87
CA ALA A 76 -16.37 5.68 25.08
C ALA A 76 -15.24 6.19 26.01
N LYS A 77 -14.84 7.46 25.91
CA LYS A 77 -13.79 8.10 26.73
C LYS A 77 -12.43 7.39 26.67
N GLY A 78 -12.08 6.87 25.49
CA GLY A 78 -10.80 6.18 25.24
C GLY A 78 -10.79 4.71 25.63
N ALA A 79 -11.96 4.08 25.80
CA ALA A 79 -12.03 2.64 26.02
C ALA A 79 -11.54 1.84 24.79
N TRP A 80 -10.97 0.66 25.05
CA TRP A 80 -10.65 -0.29 23.99
C TRP A 80 -11.94 -0.77 23.32
N VAL A 81 -11.97 -0.70 21.99
CA VAL A 81 -13.08 -1.19 21.18
C VAL A 81 -12.57 -2.15 20.12
N LYS A 82 -13.39 -3.13 19.76
CA LYS A 82 -13.05 -4.08 18.70
C LYS A 82 -13.13 -3.40 17.33
N LEU A 83 -12.15 -3.73 16.48
CA LEU A 83 -12.15 -3.48 15.04
C LEU A 83 -13.17 -4.39 14.35
#